data_AF-A0A535NCH8-F1
#
_entry.id   AF-A0A535NCH8-F1
#
_cell.length_a   1.000
_cell.length_b   1.000
_cell.length_c   1.000
_cell.angle_alpha   90.00
_cell.angle_beta   90.00
_cell.angle_gamma   90.00
#
_symmetry.space_group_name_H-M   'P 1'
#
loop_
_entity.id
_entity.type
_entity.pdbx_description
1 polymer ?
#
loop_
_entity_poly.entity_id
_entity_poly.type
_entity_poly.pdbx_seq_one_letter_code
_entity_poly.pdbx_strand_id
1 'polypeptide(L)'
;MLCRLLSVALVATAACSSSTGHASTPSASPSASPSATVTVLPTATPGGNADLPVTQVGFTCRLPAVVMAGGGDFANFTGGFIRFPAGTFAQDPNGSITTGSSQQEVQTKATPVLTGVPQDGPTFYDSGIHRWVPVSAAQSSPDGSSYAYVTTGASSSEGATFHIVNASTATQKTFTVAVPNVGAANGVQVMEYDGSGVYFVVTQVEAYPVGVWRLDARTGQVTALARVANVMAVRGGYAWGGAVDLHDPSPPNVPASRSLFNRIVQVNLSNGAQTAWFYS
;
A
#
# COMPACT_ATOMS: atom_id res chain seq x y z
N MET A 1 32.17 -12.20 -16.55
CA MET A 1 31.06 -11.62 -17.33
C MET A 1 30.19 -10.86 -16.35
N LEU A 2 30.29 -9.52 -16.35
CA LEU A 2 29.44 -8.64 -15.56
C LEU A 2 28.01 -8.68 -16.12
N CYS A 3 27.00 -8.86 -15.27
CA CYS A 3 25.63 -8.48 -15.60
C CYS A 3 25.07 -7.65 -14.44
N ARG A 4 24.56 -6.47 -14.78
CA ARG A 4 24.29 -5.34 -13.89
C ARG A 4 23.05 -5.57 -13.03
N LEU A 5 23.16 -5.19 -11.76
CA LEU A 5 22.06 -5.04 -10.80
C LEU A 5 21.19 -3.84 -11.18
N LEU A 6 19.88 -4.02 -11.33
CA LEU A 6 18.90 -2.94 -11.29
C LEU A 6 18.31 -2.86 -9.88
N SER A 7 18.67 -1.81 -9.14
CA SER A 7 17.99 -1.42 -7.90
C SER A 7 16.79 -0.55 -8.25
N VAL A 8 15.57 -1.00 -7.95
CA VAL A 8 14.36 -0.19 -8.09
C VAL A 8 14.09 0.50 -6.75
N ALA A 9 14.34 1.81 -6.68
CA ALA A 9 13.94 2.64 -5.55
C ALA A 9 12.51 3.15 -5.80
N LEU A 10 11.55 2.69 -4.99
CA LEU A 10 10.18 3.18 -5.03
C LEU A 10 10.05 4.40 -4.11
N VAL A 11 9.71 5.56 -4.68
CA VAL A 11 9.55 6.82 -3.94
C VAL A 11 8.08 7.03 -3.61
N ALA A 12 7.71 6.95 -2.33
CA ALA A 12 6.38 7.32 -1.84
C ALA A 12 6.39 8.78 -1.39
N THR A 13 5.61 9.65 -2.03
CA THR A 13 5.49 11.07 -1.65
C THR A 13 4.48 11.23 -0.52
N ALA A 14 4.96 11.40 0.72
CA ALA A 14 4.13 11.83 1.84
C ALA A 14 4.14 13.36 1.94
N ALA A 15 2.96 13.98 1.92
CA ALA A 15 2.80 15.41 2.13
C ALA A 15 3.09 15.78 3.60
N CYS A 16 3.75 16.93 3.80
CA CYS A 16 4.02 17.48 5.13
C CYS A 16 2.72 18.01 5.74
N SER A 17 2.20 17.37 6.79
CA SER A 17 1.10 17.90 7.60
C SER A 17 1.64 18.53 8.87
N SER A 18 1.60 19.86 8.96
CA SER A 18 1.75 20.61 10.20
C SER A 18 0.38 20.74 10.87
N SER A 19 0.24 20.20 12.08
CA SER A 19 -0.95 20.33 12.93
C SER A 19 -0.94 21.66 13.70
N THR A 20 -1.96 22.50 13.51
CA THR A 20 -2.34 23.55 14.47
C THR A 20 -3.84 23.79 14.46
N GLY A 21 -4.48 23.63 15.64
CA GLY A 21 -5.53 24.48 16.20
C GLY A 21 -6.89 24.64 15.50
N HIS A 22 -7.97 24.37 16.23
CA HIS A 22 -9.35 24.67 15.82
C HIS A 22 -9.70 26.18 15.78
N ALA A 23 -10.59 26.48 14.82
CA ALA A 23 -11.62 27.52 14.75
C ALA A 23 -11.23 29.00 14.49
N SER A 24 -11.50 29.49 13.28
CA SER A 24 -12.59 30.45 12.99
C SER A 24 -12.71 30.69 11.47
N THR A 25 -13.95 30.74 10.97
CA THR A 25 -14.31 31.12 9.60
C THR A 25 -14.23 32.64 9.41
N PRO A 26 -13.59 33.13 8.34
CA PRO A 26 -13.93 34.43 7.77
C PRO A 26 -14.43 34.34 6.32
N SER A 27 -15.32 35.28 6.05
CA SER A 27 -16.05 35.55 4.82
C SER A 27 -15.16 35.84 3.61
N ALA A 28 -15.66 35.49 2.41
CA ALA A 28 -14.99 35.71 1.14
C ALA A 28 -14.93 37.19 0.73
N SER A 29 -13.79 37.59 0.17
CA SER A 29 -13.67 38.72 -0.77
C SER A 29 -12.61 38.41 -1.83
N PRO A 30 -12.84 38.76 -3.11
CA PRO A 30 -11.98 38.35 -4.21
C PRO A 30 -10.73 39.22 -4.26
N SER A 31 -9.55 38.61 -4.20
CA SER A 31 -8.27 39.27 -4.43
C SER A 31 -7.64 38.77 -5.73
N ALA A 32 -7.08 39.71 -6.48
CA ALA A 32 -6.74 39.61 -7.89
C ALA A 32 -5.77 38.48 -8.24
N SER A 33 -6.02 37.87 -9.41
CA SER A 33 -5.19 36.85 -10.05
C SER A 33 -3.91 37.50 -10.62
N PRO A 34 -2.69 37.05 -10.24
CA PRO A 34 -1.49 37.47 -10.96
C PRO A 34 -1.42 36.74 -12.30
N SER A 35 -1.41 37.50 -13.40
CA SER A 35 -1.09 36.98 -14.73
C SER A 35 0.34 36.45 -14.75
N ALA A 36 0.51 35.15 -14.97
CA ALA A 36 1.81 34.56 -15.25
C ALA A 36 2.18 34.85 -16.71
N THR A 37 3.20 35.67 -16.93
CA THR A 37 3.83 35.83 -18.24
C THR A 37 4.54 34.51 -18.60
N VAL A 38 4.09 33.84 -19.65
CA VAL A 38 4.74 32.63 -20.18
C VAL A 38 5.98 33.06 -20.96
N THR A 39 7.15 32.96 -20.34
CA THR A 39 8.43 33.05 -21.05
C THR A 39 8.74 31.69 -21.66
N VAL A 40 8.76 31.62 -22.99
CA VAL A 40 9.11 30.40 -23.74
C VAL A 40 10.60 30.09 -23.52
N LEU A 41 10.90 28.91 -22.96
CA LEU A 41 12.27 28.41 -22.77
C LEU A 41 12.81 27.84 -24.09
N PRO A 42 14.10 28.05 -24.46
CA PRO A 42 14.67 27.45 -25.65
C PRO A 42 14.73 25.92 -25.54
N THR A 43 14.54 25.26 -26.69
CA THR A 43 14.65 23.81 -26.87
C THR A 43 16.02 23.30 -26.41
N ALA A 44 16.04 22.49 -25.34
CA ALA A 44 17.25 21.86 -24.85
C ALA A 44 17.63 20.65 -25.71
N THR A 45 18.80 20.72 -26.34
CA THR A 45 19.49 19.61 -27.01
C THR A 45 19.93 18.58 -25.96
N PRO A 46 19.88 17.25 -26.21
CA PRO A 46 20.28 16.25 -25.22
C PRO A 46 21.81 16.25 -25.02
N GLY A 47 22.28 17.04 -24.06
CA GLY A 47 23.68 17.06 -23.58
C GLY A 47 23.75 16.45 -22.17
N GLY A 48 24.72 15.54 -21.97
CA GLY A 48 24.77 14.58 -20.86
C GLY A 48 24.68 15.15 -19.45
N ASN A 49 24.12 14.32 -18.55
CA ASN A 49 24.17 14.37 -17.08
C ASN A 49 24.28 15.76 -16.43
N ALA A 50 23.57 16.75 -16.95
CA ALA A 50 23.34 17.99 -16.21
C ALA A 50 22.37 17.64 -15.08
N ASP A 51 22.87 17.69 -13.85
CA ASP A 51 22.02 17.68 -12.66
C ASP A 51 20.87 18.67 -12.90
N LEU A 52 19.64 18.17 -12.79
CA LEU A 52 18.46 19.02 -12.89
C LEU A 52 18.60 20.15 -11.87
N PRO A 53 18.26 21.41 -12.21
CA PRO A 53 18.39 22.51 -11.28
C PRO A 53 17.57 22.23 -10.02
N VAL A 54 18.26 22.00 -8.91
CA VAL A 54 17.63 21.76 -7.61
C VAL A 54 17.24 23.11 -7.01
N THR A 55 15.95 23.40 -6.95
CA THR A 55 15.46 24.59 -6.25
C THR A 55 15.76 24.43 -4.76
N GLN A 56 16.58 25.33 -4.22
CA GLN A 56 16.88 25.36 -2.80
C GLN A 56 15.61 25.77 -2.04
N VAL A 57 15.09 24.86 -1.22
CA VAL A 57 13.96 25.16 -0.33
C VAL A 57 14.43 25.62 1.04
N GLY A 58 13.60 26.39 1.75
CA GLY A 58 13.89 26.87 3.11
C GLY A 58 13.55 25.87 4.24
N PHE A 59 13.30 24.60 3.94
CA PHE A 59 12.95 23.59 4.94
C PHE A 59 13.84 22.35 4.86
N THR A 60 13.93 21.61 5.98
CA THR A 60 14.55 20.29 6.02
C THR A 60 13.49 19.24 6.32
N CYS A 61 13.53 18.11 5.60
CA CYS A 61 12.66 16.98 5.89
C CYS A 61 13.40 15.66 5.78
N ARG A 62 12.82 14.62 6.38
CA ARG A 62 13.32 13.25 6.34
C ARG A 62 12.28 12.40 5.62
N LEU A 63 12.63 11.92 4.43
CA LEU A 63 11.80 11.02 3.66
C LEU A 63 12.15 9.58 4.06
N PRO A 64 11.22 8.80 4.64
CA PRO A 64 11.49 7.40 4.94
C PRO A 64 11.78 6.63 3.66
N ALA A 65 12.79 5.77 3.70
CA ALA A 65 13.16 4.90 2.61
C ALA A 65 13.50 3.51 3.15
N VAL A 66 13.07 2.48 2.43
CA VAL A 66 13.43 1.09 2.72
C VAL A 66 14.35 0.58 1.62
N VAL A 67 15.50 0.07 2.02
CA VAL A 67 16.41 -0.65 1.15
C VAL A 67 16.19 -2.14 1.37
N MET A 68 15.78 -2.85 0.33
CA MET A 68 15.72 -4.31 0.35
C MET A 68 17.07 -4.85 -0.08
N ALA A 69 17.74 -5.60 0.80
CA ALA A 69 18.95 -6.34 0.45
C ALA A 69 18.52 -7.74 -0.02
N GLY A 70 18.61 -8.00 -1.33
CA GLY A 70 18.24 -9.27 -1.94
C GLY A 70 19.34 -10.34 -1.83
N GLY A 71 18.92 -11.59 -1.60
CA GLY A 71 19.76 -12.80 -1.69
C GLY A 71 19.06 -14.04 -1.11
N GLY A 72 18.49 -14.90 -1.97
CA GLY A 72 17.86 -16.17 -1.58
C GLY A 72 16.41 -16.04 -1.06
N ASP A 73 15.95 -17.05 -0.33
CA ASP A 73 14.56 -17.17 0.18
C ASP A 73 14.21 -16.24 1.35
N PHE A 74 15.14 -15.36 1.76
CA PHE A 74 15.03 -14.55 2.96
C PHE A 74 15.01 -13.05 2.61
N ALA A 75 14.05 -12.34 3.19
CA ALA A 75 13.89 -10.90 3.03
C ALA A 75 14.60 -10.15 4.17
N ASN A 76 15.56 -9.28 3.80
CA ASN A 76 16.20 -8.34 4.71
C ASN A 76 15.91 -6.91 4.24
N PHE A 77 15.27 -6.12 5.10
CA PHE A 77 14.97 -4.72 4.86
C PHE A 77 15.77 -3.85 5.82
N THR A 78 16.29 -2.76 5.27
CA THR A 78 16.99 -1.71 6.01
C THR A 78 16.24 -0.41 5.82
N GLY A 79 15.53 0.01 6.87
CA GLY A 79 14.91 1.32 6.96
C GLY A 79 15.92 2.42 7.22
N GLY A 80 15.69 3.58 6.63
CA GLY A 80 16.41 4.81 6.90
C GLY A 80 15.66 6.02 6.36
N PHE A 81 16.36 7.15 6.32
CA PHE A 81 15.78 8.41 5.85
C PHE A 81 16.69 9.10 4.86
N ILE A 82 16.10 9.57 3.76
CA ILE A 82 16.73 10.53 2.86
C ILE A 82 16.51 11.92 3.45
N ARG A 83 17.61 12.65 3.71
CA ARG A 83 17.57 14.02 4.22
C ARG A 83 17.43 14.99 3.06
N PHE A 84 16.36 15.78 3.04
CA PHE A 84 16.18 16.85 2.06
C PHE A 84 16.60 18.21 2.66
N PRO A 85 17.25 19.10 1.89
CA PRO A 85 17.63 18.96 0.48
C PRO A 85 18.94 18.20 0.22
N ALA A 86 19.61 17.71 1.26
CA ALA A 86 20.92 17.07 1.13
C ALA A 86 20.96 15.82 0.21
N GLY A 87 19.83 15.18 -0.05
CA GLY A 87 19.72 13.98 -0.89
C GLY A 87 20.43 12.75 -0.31
N THR A 88 20.87 12.80 0.94
CA THR A 88 21.68 11.74 1.56
C THR A 88 20.81 10.77 2.35
N PHE A 89 20.97 9.48 2.07
CA PHE A 89 20.37 8.41 2.86
C PHE A 89 21.18 8.19 4.15
N ALA A 90 20.48 8.18 5.28
CA ALA A 90 21.01 7.77 6.57
C ALA A 90 20.18 6.60 7.09
N GLN A 91 20.82 5.46 7.30
CA GLN A 91 20.19 4.28 7.90
C GLN A 91 19.67 4.62 9.31
N ASP A 92 18.48 4.12 9.64
CA ASP A 92 17.93 4.19 10.99
C ASP A 92 18.44 2.97 11.80
N PRO A 93 19.06 3.17 12.97
CA PRO A 93 19.42 2.07 13.87
C PRO A 93 18.26 1.13 14.21
N ASN A 94 17.02 1.64 14.22
CA ASN A 94 15.80 0.87 14.49
C ASN A 94 15.12 0.35 13.21
N GLY A 95 15.70 0.59 12.03
CA GLY A 95 15.12 0.26 10.73
C GLY A 95 15.36 -1.16 10.22
N SER A 96 16.07 -2.00 10.98
CA SER A 96 16.33 -3.37 10.54
C SER A 96 15.08 -4.25 10.70
N ILE A 97 14.65 -4.86 9.60
CA ILE A 97 13.62 -5.89 9.55
C ILE A 97 14.20 -7.10 8.81
N THR A 98 14.08 -8.28 9.40
CA THR A 98 14.62 -9.53 8.84
C THR A 98 13.52 -10.58 8.75
N THR A 99 13.75 -11.66 8.00
CA THR A 99 12.83 -12.81 8.02
C THR A 99 12.55 -13.31 9.45
N GLY A 100 11.29 -13.68 9.66
CA GLY A 100 10.73 -14.23 10.89
C GLY A 100 10.78 -15.75 10.89
N SER A 101 9.70 -16.37 11.38
CA SER A 101 9.61 -17.83 11.53
C SER A 101 9.35 -18.59 10.22
N SER A 102 8.90 -17.90 9.17
CA SER A 102 8.66 -18.44 7.82
C SER A 102 9.24 -17.51 6.76
N GLN A 103 9.37 -17.97 5.51
CA GLN A 103 9.90 -17.17 4.40
C GLN A 103 9.07 -15.90 4.12
N GLN A 104 7.76 -15.93 4.41
CA GLN A 104 6.84 -14.83 4.18
C GLN A 104 6.75 -13.88 5.39
N GLU A 105 7.03 -14.37 6.59
CA GLU A 105 6.99 -13.56 7.80
C GLU A 105 8.27 -12.74 7.94
N VAL A 106 8.13 -11.50 8.39
CA VAL A 106 9.25 -10.60 8.69
C VAL A 106 9.07 -10.01 10.08
N GLN A 107 10.17 -9.63 10.71
CA GLN A 107 10.19 -9.13 12.08
C GLN A 107 11.17 -7.97 12.26
N THR A 108 10.79 -6.98 13.08
CA THR A 108 11.67 -5.85 13.43
C THR A 108 12.76 -6.29 14.40
N LYS A 109 13.96 -5.69 14.33
CA LYS A 109 14.97 -5.85 15.38
C LYS A 109 14.77 -4.93 16.58
N ALA A 110 14.12 -3.78 16.37
CA ALA A 110 13.77 -2.84 17.44
C ALA A 110 12.72 -3.44 18.40
N THR A 111 12.84 -3.14 19.69
CA THR A 111 11.92 -3.61 20.74
C THR A 111 10.71 -2.68 20.92
N PRO A 112 9.52 -3.23 21.23
CA PRO A 112 9.18 -4.66 21.24
C PRO A 112 9.16 -5.26 19.82
N VAL A 113 9.62 -6.49 19.63
CA VAL A 113 9.69 -7.08 18.28
C VAL A 113 8.30 -7.19 17.67
N LEU A 114 8.09 -6.56 16.51
CA LEU A 114 6.87 -6.66 15.71
C LEU A 114 7.07 -7.72 14.62
N THR A 115 6.05 -8.54 14.38
CA THR A 115 6.00 -9.55 13.31
C THR A 115 4.90 -9.24 12.31
N GLY A 116 5.10 -9.56 11.04
CA GLY A 116 4.10 -9.31 10.01
C GLY A 116 4.40 -10.00 8.69
N VAL A 117 3.43 -9.97 7.78
CA VAL A 117 3.58 -10.41 6.40
C VAL A 117 3.26 -9.23 5.50
N PRO A 118 4.23 -8.63 4.78
CA PRO A 118 3.96 -7.59 3.81
C PRO A 118 3.33 -8.21 2.54
N GLN A 119 2.07 -7.88 2.26
CA GLN A 119 1.30 -8.52 1.18
C GLN A 119 1.09 -7.65 -0.06
N ASP A 120 1.09 -6.33 0.11
CA ASP A 120 0.87 -5.37 -0.99
C ASP A 120 1.82 -4.18 -0.88
N GLY A 121 3.10 -4.46 -1.14
CA GLY A 121 4.18 -3.48 -1.05
C GLY A 121 5.17 -3.76 0.07
N PRO A 122 6.22 -2.92 0.20
CA PRO A 122 7.28 -3.13 1.18
C PRO A 122 6.80 -2.81 2.60
N THR A 123 7.61 -3.19 3.58
CA THR A 123 7.54 -2.61 4.92
C THR A 123 7.69 -1.09 4.86
N PHE A 124 7.19 -0.37 5.86
CA PHE A 124 7.21 1.09 5.84
C PHE A 124 7.51 1.69 7.22
N TYR A 125 7.79 2.99 7.23
CA TYR A 125 7.89 3.78 8.46
C TYR A 125 6.57 4.48 8.73
N ASP A 126 5.97 4.17 9.87
CA ASP A 126 4.81 4.89 10.37
C ASP A 126 5.27 6.13 11.13
N SER A 127 4.95 7.30 10.56
CA SER A 127 5.32 8.59 11.15
C SER A 127 4.46 8.97 12.36
N GLY A 128 3.28 8.38 12.53
CA GLY A 128 2.42 8.65 13.68
C GLY A 128 2.98 8.04 14.97
N ILE A 129 3.59 6.86 14.86
CA ILE A 129 4.20 6.14 15.99
C ILE A 129 5.74 6.12 15.94
N HIS A 130 6.33 6.84 14.98
CA HIS A 130 7.77 6.94 14.75
C HIS A 130 8.50 5.59 14.64
N ARG A 131 7.93 4.64 13.88
CA ARG A 131 8.35 3.25 13.93
C ARG A 131 8.31 2.55 12.58
N TRP A 132 9.27 1.65 12.35
CA TRP A 132 9.23 0.70 11.23
C TRP A 132 8.25 -0.44 11.51
N VAL A 133 7.36 -0.70 10.55
CA VAL A 133 6.26 -1.66 10.67
C VAL A 133 6.47 -2.82 9.68
N PRO A 134 6.35 -4.10 10.11
CA PRO A 134 6.65 -5.28 9.30
C PRO A 134 5.52 -5.68 8.32
N VAL A 135 4.73 -4.72 7.85
CA VAL A 135 3.65 -4.91 6.86
C VAL A 135 3.63 -3.74 5.89
N SER A 136 2.83 -3.82 4.83
CA SER A 136 2.60 -2.67 3.93
C SER A 136 1.77 -1.57 4.60
N ALA A 137 1.77 -0.35 4.05
CA ALA A 137 1.00 0.76 4.60
C ALA A 137 -0.51 0.52 4.60
N ALA A 138 -1.04 -0.22 3.60
CA ALA A 138 -2.45 -0.57 3.52
C ALA A 138 -2.91 -1.50 4.66
N GLN A 139 -1.97 -2.17 5.31
CA GLN A 139 -2.20 -3.10 6.41
C GLN A 139 -2.21 -2.40 7.78
N SER A 140 -1.87 -1.12 7.87
CA SER A 140 -1.85 -0.37 9.14
C SER A 140 -3.09 0.50 9.32
N SER A 141 -3.53 0.65 10.56
CA SER A 141 -4.62 1.56 10.88
C SER A 141 -4.22 3.01 10.57
N PRO A 142 -5.17 3.91 10.25
CA PRO A 142 -4.85 5.30 9.89
C PRO A 142 -4.09 6.08 10.98
N ASP A 143 -4.21 5.67 12.24
CA ASP A 143 -3.53 6.26 13.40
C ASP A 143 -2.20 5.56 13.76
N GLY A 144 -1.82 4.51 13.03
CA GLY A 144 -0.62 3.72 13.26
C GLY A 144 -0.63 2.86 14.54
N SER A 145 -1.72 2.88 15.32
CA SER A 145 -1.78 2.20 16.62
C SER A 145 -1.78 0.67 16.50
N SER A 146 -2.25 0.15 15.37
CA SER A 146 -2.31 -1.27 15.08
C SER A 146 -2.12 -1.56 13.60
N TYR A 147 -1.83 -2.82 13.28
CA TYR A 147 -1.80 -3.29 11.90
C TYR A 147 -2.35 -4.71 11.82
N ALA A 148 -2.75 -5.11 10.61
CA ALA A 148 -3.33 -6.40 10.34
C ALA A 148 -2.62 -7.13 9.19
N TYR A 149 -2.39 -8.41 9.37
CA TYR A 149 -1.91 -9.29 8.29
C TYR A 149 -2.58 -10.64 8.39
N VAL A 150 -2.48 -11.43 7.34
CA VAL A 150 -3.05 -12.77 7.29
C VAL A 150 -1.99 -13.78 6.94
N THR A 151 -2.05 -14.91 7.63
CA THR A 151 -1.31 -16.12 7.29
C THR A 151 -2.31 -17.16 6.79
N THR A 152 -1.91 -17.96 5.82
CA THR A 152 -2.69 -19.10 5.34
C THR A 152 -1.97 -20.38 5.72
N GLY A 153 -2.73 -21.39 6.13
CA GLY A 153 -2.14 -22.69 6.40
C GLY A 153 -1.58 -23.36 5.15
N ALA A 154 -0.85 -24.46 5.34
CA ALA A 154 -0.22 -25.22 4.26
C ALA A 154 -1.26 -25.89 3.34
N SER A 155 -2.47 -26.12 3.86
CA SER A 155 -3.59 -26.73 3.14
C SER A 155 -4.85 -25.86 3.20
N SER A 156 -5.76 -26.05 2.24
CA SER A 156 -7.06 -25.34 2.21
C SER A 156 -7.95 -25.63 3.41
N SER A 157 -7.77 -26.77 4.05
CA SER A 157 -8.48 -27.13 5.28
C SER A 157 -8.04 -26.33 6.50
N GLU A 158 -6.86 -25.72 6.49
CA GLU A 158 -6.35 -24.93 7.62
C GLU A 158 -6.86 -23.48 7.63
N GLY A 159 -7.45 -23.02 6.53
CA GLY A 159 -8.07 -21.70 6.42
C GLY A 159 -7.07 -20.53 6.50
N ALA A 160 -7.59 -19.36 6.86
CA ALA A 160 -6.83 -18.12 7.01
C ALA A 160 -6.83 -17.66 8.47
N THR A 161 -5.66 -17.31 8.99
CA THR A 161 -5.52 -16.69 10.32
C THR A 161 -5.17 -15.23 10.16
N PHE A 162 -6.11 -14.37 10.54
CA PHE A 162 -5.90 -12.93 10.60
C PHE A 162 -5.26 -12.57 11.93
N HIS A 163 -4.21 -11.74 11.88
CA HIS A 163 -3.50 -11.19 13.01
C HIS A 163 -3.79 -9.71 13.06
N ILE A 164 -4.18 -9.20 14.22
CA ILE A 164 -4.31 -7.76 14.50
C ILE A 164 -3.35 -7.46 15.64
N VAL A 165 -2.31 -6.69 15.34
CA VAL A 165 -1.18 -6.45 16.25
C VAL A 165 -1.22 -5.00 16.73
N ASN A 166 -1.06 -4.80 18.02
CA ASN A 166 -0.78 -3.48 18.58
C ASN A 166 0.68 -3.10 18.30
N ALA A 167 0.88 -2.02 17.57
CA ALA A 167 2.20 -1.62 17.10
C ALA A 167 3.13 -1.10 18.21
N SER A 168 2.58 -0.73 19.37
CA SER A 168 3.35 -0.22 20.51
C SER A 168 3.79 -1.33 21.47
N THR A 169 2.97 -2.36 21.67
CA THR A 169 3.20 -3.43 22.66
C THR A 169 3.57 -4.78 22.07
N ALA A 170 3.44 -4.95 20.74
CA ALA A 170 3.57 -6.24 20.04
C ALA A 170 2.54 -7.31 20.49
N THR A 171 1.51 -6.94 21.26
CA THR A 171 0.43 -7.87 21.61
C THR A 171 -0.49 -8.05 20.41
N GLN A 172 -0.96 -9.28 20.18
CA GLN A 172 -1.82 -9.59 19.04
C GLN A 172 -3.13 -10.26 19.43
N LYS A 173 -4.14 -10.05 18.60
CA LYS A 173 -5.39 -10.80 18.57
C LYS A 173 -5.47 -11.56 17.25
N THR A 174 -5.93 -12.80 17.29
CA THR A 174 -6.04 -13.64 16.10
C THR A 174 -7.47 -14.10 15.84
N PHE A 175 -7.80 -14.28 14.56
CA PHE A 175 -9.05 -14.87 14.11
C PHE A 175 -8.76 -15.88 13.01
N THR A 176 -9.06 -17.15 13.29
CA THR A 176 -9.02 -18.19 12.27
C THR A 176 -10.39 -18.29 11.63
N VAL A 177 -10.46 -18.04 10.33
CA VAL A 177 -11.72 -17.98 9.59
C VAL A 177 -11.68 -18.90 8.38
N ALA A 178 -12.74 -19.68 8.20
CA ALA A 178 -13.01 -20.39 6.97
C ALA A 178 -13.48 -19.36 5.92
N VAL A 179 -12.60 -19.05 4.97
CA VAL A 179 -12.94 -18.20 3.83
C VAL A 179 -13.15 -19.11 2.61
N PRO A 180 -14.30 -19.02 1.92
CA PRO A 180 -14.55 -19.82 0.72
C PRO A 180 -13.44 -19.63 -0.32
N ASN A 181 -13.03 -20.71 -0.98
CA ASN A 181 -12.01 -20.73 -2.03
C ASN A 181 -10.59 -20.35 -1.60
N VAL A 182 -10.30 -20.28 -0.30
CA VAL A 182 -8.92 -20.14 0.22
C VAL A 182 -8.28 -21.52 0.35
N GLY A 183 -7.06 -21.67 -0.17
CA GLY A 183 -6.38 -22.95 -0.26
C GLY A 183 -4.94 -22.91 -0.70
N ALA A 184 -4.32 -24.09 -0.91
CA ALA A 184 -2.90 -24.20 -1.27
C ALA A 184 -2.52 -23.40 -2.54
N ALA A 185 -3.48 -23.16 -3.43
CA ALA A 185 -3.29 -22.34 -4.64
C ALA A 185 -3.80 -20.89 -4.50
N ASN A 186 -4.64 -20.59 -3.51
CA ASN A 186 -5.33 -19.31 -3.37
C ASN A 186 -5.08 -18.72 -1.98
N GLY A 187 -4.31 -17.63 -1.92
CA GLY A 187 -4.03 -16.91 -0.69
C GLY A 187 -5.11 -15.89 -0.34
N VAL A 188 -4.94 -15.26 0.81
CA VAL A 188 -5.70 -14.07 1.21
C VAL A 188 -4.76 -12.87 1.21
N GLN A 189 -5.20 -11.75 0.64
CA GLN A 189 -4.46 -10.49 0.65
C GLN A 189 -5.29 -9.43 1.39
N VAL A 190 -4.68 -8.81 2.40
CA VAL A 190 -5.24 -7.62 3.04
C VAL A 190 -5.08 -6.43 2.09
N MET A 191 -6.21 -5.80 1.74
CA MET A 191 -6.26 -4.64 0.86
C MET A 191 -6.34 -3.32 1.62
N GLU A 192 -6.97 -3.32 2.80
CA GLU A 192 -7.05 -2.17 3.69
C GLU A 192 -7.31 -2.64 5.13
N TYR A 193 -6.75 -1.95 6.12
CA TYR A 193 -7.14 -2.04 7.52
C TYR A 193 -7.48 -0.65 8.05
N ASP A 194 -8.74 -0.42 8.39
CA ASP A 194 -9.23 0.90 8.83
C ASP A 194 -9.22 1.08 10.36
N GLY A 195 -8.66 0.11 11.11
CA GLY A 195 -8.71 0.06 12.57
C GLY A 195 -9.97 -0.62 13.14
N SER A 196 -11.06 -0.67 12.38
CA SER A 196 -12.33 -1.31 12.77
C SER A 196 -12.57 -2.64 12.04
N GLY A 197 -11.97 -2.82 10.88
CA GLY A 197 -12.08 -4.03 10.09
C GLY A 197 -10.97 -4.17 9.06
N VAL A 198 -10.72 -5.43 8.68
CA VAL A 198 -9.74 -5.81 7.68
C VAL A 198 -10.50 -6.09 6.39
N TYR A 199 -10.28 -5.28 5.36
CA TYR A 199 -10.77 -5.52 4.02
C TYR A 199 -9.76 -6.39 3.29
N PHE A 200 -10.25 -7.47 2.71
CA PHE A 200 -9.38 -8.44 2.07
C PHE A 200 -10.02 -9.02 0.82
N VAL A 201 -9.16 -9.65 0.03
CA VAL A 201 -9.52 -10.40 -1.16
C VAL A 201 -8.92 -11.80 -1.11
N VAL A 202 -9.56 -12.75 -1.78
CA VAL A 202 -9.03 -14.08 -2.03
C VAL A 202 -8.31 -14.00 -3.37
N THR A 203 -6.99 -14.12 -3.31
CA THR A 203 -6.12 -14.13 -4.49
C THR A 203 -6.36 -15.40 -5.29
N GLN A 204 -6.21 -15.30 -6.61
CA GLN A 204 -6.38 -16.40 -7.54
C GLN A 204 -5.10 -16.58 -8.34
N VAL A 205 -4.71 -17.82 -8.63
CA VAL A 205 -3.58 -18.08 -9.52
C VAL A 205 -3.87 -17.48 -10.89
N GLU A 206 -2.95 -16.64 -11.38
CA GLU A 206 -2.99 -16.00 -12.70
C GLU A 206 -4.22 -15.11 -12.99
N ALA A 207 -5.06 -14.83 -12.00
CA ALA A 207 -6.27 -14.03 -12.16
C ALA A 207 -6.37 -12.94 -11.08
N TYR A 208 -7.03 -11.85 -11.44
CA TYR A 208 -7.33 -10.83 -10.43
C TYR A 208 -8.40 -11.34 -9.44
N PRO A 209 -8.34 -10.88 -8.18
CA PRO A 209 -9.36 -11.22 -7.21
C PRO A 209 -10.75 -10.71 -7.60
N VAL A 210 -11.76 -11.47 -7.19
CA VAL A 210 -13.18 -11.12 -7.38
C VAL A 210 -13.87 -11.02 -6.04
N GLY A 211 -14.52 -9.88 -5.81
CA GLY A 211 -15.23 -9.58 -4.58
C GLY A 211 -14.32 -9.00 -3.50
N VAL A 212 -14.94 -8.30 -2.56
CA VAL A 212 -14.28 -7.75 -1.37
C VAL A 212 -15.00 -8.27 -0.14
N TRP A 213 -14.23 -8.78 0.82
CA TRP A 213 -14.70 -9.21 2.12
C TRP A 213 -14.20 -8.25 3.20
N ARG A 214 -14.91 -8.21 4.32
CA ARG A 214 -14.49 -7.51 5.53
C ARG A 214 -14.55 -8.45 6.72
N LEU A 215 -13.45 -8.53 7.45
CA LEU A 215 -13.41 -9.09 8.80
C LEU A 215 -13.61 -7.95 9.80
N ASP A 216 -14.54 -8.12 10.74
CA ASP A 216 -14.70 -7.21 11.87
C ASP A 216 -13.58 -7.42 12.90
N ALA A 217 -12.79 -6.39 13.18
CA ALA A 217 -11.62 -6.49 14.06
C ALA A 217 -12.00 -6.81 15.52
N ARG A 218 -13.25 -6.54 15.92
CA ARG A 218 -13.74 -6.79 17.27
C ARG A 218 -14.28 -8.20 17.42
N THR A 219 -15.08 -8.68 16.47
CA THR A 219 -15.81 -9.95 16.60
C THR A 219 -15.20 -11.10 15.80
N GLY A 220 -14.38 -10.80 14.79
CA GLY A 220 -13.88 -11.78 13.84
C GLY A 220 -14.92 -12.21 12.79
N GLN A 221 -16.10 -11.59 12.79
CA GLN A 221 -17.14 -11.90 11.82
C GLN A 221 -16.70 -11.46 10.41
N VAL A 222 -16.79 -12.37 9.45
CA VAL A 222 -16.52 -12.08 8.04
C VAL A 222 -17.82 -11.84 7.28
N THR A 223 -17.84 -10.76 6.49
CA THR A 223 -18.96 -10.38 5.64
C THR A 223 -18.47 -10.13 4.21
N ALA A 224 -19.16 -10.69 3.23
CA ALA A 224 -18.97 -10.30 1.84
C ALA A 224 -19.65 -8.95 1.59
N LEU A 225 -18.92 -7.97 1.06
CA LEU A 225 -19.44 -6.60 0.89
C LEU A 225 -20.01 -6.39 -0.51
N ALA A 226 -19.17 -6.53 -1.52
CA ALA A 226 -19.55 -6.30 -2.91
C ALA A 226 -18.81 -7.26 -3.84
N ARG A 227 -19.46 -7.62 -4.95
CA ARG A 227 -18.83 -8.37 -6.04
C ARG A 227 -18.18 -7.40 -7.00
N VAL A 228 -16.89 -7.15 -6.80
CA VAL A 228 -16.07 -6.29 -7.67
C VAL A 228 -15.19 -7.18 -8.54
N ALA A 229 -15.25 -7.00 -9.84
CA ALA A 229 -14.35 -7.71 -10.75
C ALA A 229 -12.97 -7.07 -10.75
N ASN A 230 -11.95 -7.89 -10.87
CA ASN A 230 -10.56 -7.49 -11.01
C ASN A 230 -10.10 -6.45 -9.98
N VAL A 231 -10.25 -6.75 -8.68
CA VAL A 231 -9.96 -5.79 -7.61
C VAL A 231 -8.48 -5.39 -7.64
N MET A 232 -8.23 -4.09 -7.67
CA MET A 232 -6.89 -3.50 -7.71
C MET A 232 -6.54 -2.78 -6.40
N ALA A 233 -7.52 -2.15 -5.75
CA ALA A 233 -7.33 -1.43 -4.51
C ALA A 233 -8.63 -1.38 -3.70
N VAL A 234 -8.51 -1.28 -2.38
CA VAL A 234 -9.60 -0.96 -1.46
C VAL A 234 -9.14 0.19 -0.59
N ARG A 235 -9.98 1.22 -0.45
CA ARG A 235 -9.68 2.38 0.39
C ARG A 235 -10.93 3.16 0.76
N GLY A 236 -11.06 3.52 2.04
CA GLY A 236 -12.06 4.47 2.52
C GLY A 236 -13.50 4.07 2.21
N GLY A 237 -13.81 2.77 2.25
CA GLY A 237 -15.14 2.23 1.93
C GLY A 237 -15.44 2.08 0.44
N TYR A 238 -14.44 2.22 -0.42
CA TYR A 238 -14.53 1.99 -1.86
C TYR A 238 -13.55 0.92 -2.31
N ALA A 239 -13.89 0.24 -3.41
CA ALA A 239 -12.97 -0.63 -4.13
C ALA A 239 -12.82 -0.15 -5.58
N TRP A 240 -11.61 -0.26 -6.11
CA TRP A 240 -11.32 -0.02 -7.52
C TRP A 240 -11.06 -1.34 -8.20
N GLY A 241 -11.69 -1.55 -9.35
CA GLY A 241 -11.52 -2.76 -10.13
C GLY A 241 -11.62 -2.52 -11.62
N GLY A 242 -11.09 -3.48 -12.37
CA GLY A 242 -11.16 -3.51 -13.82
C GLY A 242 -12.50 -4.05 -14.32
N ALA A 243 -13.12 -3.37 -15.28
CA ALA A 243 -14.34 -3.79 -15.96
C ALA A 243 -14.19 -3.73 -17.50
N VAL A 244 -14.97 -4.54 -18.20
CA VAL A 244 -15.14 -4.43 -19.64
C VAL A 244 -16.31 -3.51 -19.93
N ASP A 245 -16.12 -2.50 -20.78
CA ASP A 245 -17.21 -1.72 -21.32
C ASP A 245 -17.93 -2.49 -22.44
N LEU A 246 -19.23 -2.72 -22.26
CA LEU A 246 -20.06 -3.43 -23.22
C LEU A 246 -20.39 -2.60 -24.46
N HIS A 247 -20.13 -1.29 -24.44
CA HIS A 247 -20.34 -0.38 -25.57
C HIS A 247 -19.09 -0.23 -26.44
N ASP A 248 -17.94 -0.77 -26.02
CA ASP A 248 -16.75 -0.81 -26.86
C ASP A 248 -16.97 -1.81 -28.00
N PRO A 249 -16.89 -1.40 -29.28
CA PRO A 249 -17.03 -2.32 -30.42
C PRO A 249 -15.85 -3.30 -30.55
N SER A 250 -14.73 -3.04 -29.85
CA SER A 250 -13.50 -3.81 -29.87
C SER A 250 -12.97 -4.07 -28.47
N PRO A 251 -13.76 -4.70 -27.58
CA PRO A 251 -13.34 -4.91 -26.19
C PRO A 251 -12.09 -5.81 -26.16
N PRO A 252 -11.21 -5.63 -25.17
CA PRO A 252 -9.99 -6.40 -25.08
C PRO A 252 -10.33 -7.89 -24.93
N ASN A 253 -9.83 -8.69 -25.87
CA ASN A 253 -9.99 -10.14 -25.91
C ASN A 253 -8.63 -10.80 -25.78
N VAL A 254 -8.47 -11.68 -24.79
CA VAL A 254 -7.31 -12.58 -24.68
C VAL A 254 -7.78 -13.99 -24.36
N PRO A 255 -6.95 -15.01 -24.66
CA PRO A 255 -7.17 -16.37 -24.18
C PRO A 255 -7.40 -16.38 -22.67
N ALA A 256 -8.21 -17.32 -22.20
CA ALA A 256 -8.89 -17.38 -20.89
C ALA A 256 -8.03 -17.18 -19.60
N SER A 257 -6.71 -17.03 -19.70
CA SER A 257 -5.80 -16.93 -18.55
C SER A 257 -5.58 -15.51 -18.02
N ARG A 258 -6.08 -14.44 -18.67
CA ARG A 258 -5.95 -13.07 -18.14
C ARG A 258 -7.24 -12.28 -18.29
N SER A 259 -7.75 -11.75 -17.17
CA SER A 259 -8.81 -10.75 -17.22
C SER A 259 -8.24 -9.43 -17.73
N LEU A 260 -8.52 -9.09 -18.98
CA LEU A 260 -8.32 -7.72 -19.46
C LEU A 260 -9.57 -6.88 -19.20
N PHE A 261 -9.33 -5.59 -19.01
CA PHE A 261 -10.34 -4.58 -18.82
C PHE A 261 -9.91 -3.31 -19.57
N ASN A 262 -10.86 -2.58 -20.13
CA ASN A 262 -10.68 -1.28 -20.79
C ASN A 262 -11.28 -0.13 -19.94
N ARG A 263 -11.76 -0.45 -18.73
CA ARG A 263 -12.36 0.51 -17.81
C ARG A 263 -11.93 0.26 -16.37
N ILE A 264 -11.69 1.32 -15.63
CA ILE A 264 -11.57 1.29 -14.17
C ILE A 264 -12.89 1.80 -13.58
N VAL A 265 -13.46 1.01 -12.68
CA VAL A 265 -14.66 1.37 -11.92
C VAL A 265 -14.32 1.52 -10.45
N GLN A 266 -14.92 2.53 -9.82
CA GLN A 266 -14.98 2.66 -8.38
C GLN A 266 -16.31 2.09 -7.90
N VAL A 267 -16.28 1.22 -6.89
CA VAL A 267 -17.45 0.58 -6.30
C VAL A 267 -17.57 0.99 -4.85
N ASN A 268 -18.72 1.55 -4.47
CA ASN A 268 -19.04 1.82 -3.06
C ASN A 268 -19.38 0.51 -2.35
N LEU A 269 -18.63 0.17 -1.30
CA LEU A 269 -18.76 -1.12 -0.63
C LEU A 269 -20.01 -1.24 0.26
N SER A 270 -20.67 -0.13 0.59
CA SER A 270 -21.89 -0.14 1.42
C SER A 270 -23.15 -0.50 0.64
N ASN A 271 -23.20 -0.17 -0.65
CA ASN A 271 -24.41 -0.33 -1.48
C ASN A 271 -24.14 -0.95 -2.87
N GLY A 272 -22.88 -1.23 -3.22
CA GLY A 272 -22.48 -1.80 -4.49
C GLY A 272 -22.57 -0.85 -5.69
N ALA A 273 -22.89 0.43 -5.49
CA ALA A 273 -22.99 1.41 -6.57
C ALA A 273 -21.65 1.57 -7.28
N GLN A 274 -21.68 1.55 -8.61
CA GLN A 274 -20.49 1.64 -9.45
C GLN A 274 -20.42 2.97 -10.21
N THR A 275 -19.25 3.58 -10.22
CA THR A 275 -18.95 4.79 -10.97
C THR A 275 -17.75 4.53 -11.88
N ALA A 276 -17.88 4.81 -13.18
CA ALA A 276 -16.74 4.76 -14.09
C ALA A 276 -15.74 5.87 -13.74
N TRP A 277 -14.47 5.51 -13.58
CA TRP A 277 -13.39 6.43 -13.22
C TRP A 277 -12.47 6.74 -14.40
N PHE A 278 -12.18 5.74 -15.22
CA PHE A 278 -11.29 5.86 -16.36
C PHE A 278 -11.66 4.85 -17.44
N TYR A 279 -11.51 5.23 -18.70
CA TYR A 279 -11.71 4.38 -19.88
C TYR A 279 -10.55 4.61 -20.86
N SER A 280 -10.07 3.54 -21.49
CA SER A 280 -8.97 3.57 -22.48
C SER A 280 -9.21 2.62 -23.64
#